data_AF-A0A1Y5DJ43-F1
#
_entry.id   AF-A0A1Y5DJ43-F1
#
_cell.length_a   1.000
_cell.length_b   1.000
_cell.length_c   1.000
_cell.angle_alpha   90.00
_cell.angle_beta   90.00
_cell.angle_gamma   90.00
#
_symmetry.space_group_name_H-M   'P 1'
#
loop_
_entity.id
_entity.type
_entity.pdbx_description
1 polymer ?
#
loop_
_entity_poly.entity_id
_entity_poly.type
_entity_poly.pdbx_seq_one_letter_code
_entity_poly.pdbx_strand_id
1 'polypeptide(L)'
;MKHIFHIVFVMSFLLLNAPTQAEESVKKARWYQINLTFFQQKPDSSLNEAFAFEELQLEMADALQLHTDAQFTLATTGMNAVMALHHENSNGQAFIEQDINDDWNQIIGKLDPVNQPILHNVQWVQPVYGDQHSLPVYFESSVQTLGQPKLKGLIEIHVSRYLHSDFQLQYIPKQARSLSETISLRQKRRMRSKEIHYLDHPYVAALIRIIPVEHPLNKKLEEEAENTEVNSVLNERI
;
A
#
# COMPACT_ATOMS: atom_id res chain seq x y z
N MET A 1 46.52 36.01 -59.46
CA MET A 1 45.11 35.59 -59.59
C MET A 1 44.75 34.73 -58.39
N LYS A 2 43.61 35.05 -57.76
CA LYS A 2 42.88 34.32 -56.70
C LYS A 2 43.52 34.25 -55.30
N HIS A 3 43.10 35.21 -54.47
CA HIS A 3 43.14 35.15 -53.01
C HIS A 3 42.29 33.98 -52.50
N ILE A 4 42.82 33.18 -51.58
CA ILE A 4 42.07 32.17 -50.83
C ILE A 4 41.97 32.66 -49.39
N PHE A 5 40.79 33.15 -49.02
CA PHE A 5 40.43 33.56 -47.67
C PHE A 5 40.29 32.30 -46.79
N HIS A 6 41.03 32.20 -45.69
CA HIS A 6 40.81 31.17 -44.68
C HIS A 6 39.87 31.75 -43.61
N ILE A 7 38.60 31.34 -43.65
CA ILE A 7 37.63 31.64 -42.58
C ILE A 7 37.87 30.61 -41.47
N VAL A 8 38.45 31.05 -40.36
CA VAL A 8 38.53 30.26 -39.13
C VAL A 8 37.15 30.34 -38.45
N PHE A 9 36.41 29.24 -38.46
CA PHE A 9 35.14 29.13 -37.74
C PHE A 9 35.43 28.74 -36.29
N VAL A 10 35.52 29.73 -35.40
CA VAL A 10 35.56 29.48 -33.94
C VAL A 10 34.15 29.12 -33.50
N MET A 11 33.87 27.82 -33.41
CA MET A 11 32.63 27.30 -32.86
C MET A 11 32.70 27.45 -31.33
N SER A 12 32.16 28.56 -30.84
CA SER A 12 32.04 28.82 -29.41
C SER A 12 30.98 27.88 -28.83
N PHE A 13 31.42 26.87 -28.07
CA PHE A 13 30.53 26.02 -27.27
C PHE A 13 29.97 26.85 -26.12
N LEU A 14 28.79 27.44 -26.32
CA LEU A 14 27.96 27.96 -25.24
C LEU A 14 27.46 26.77 -24.42
N LEU A 15 28.15 26.47 -23.32
CA LEU A 15 27.65 25.59 -22.27
C LEU A 15 26.40 26.26 -21.67
N LEU A 16 25.23 25.87 -22.18
CA LEU A 16 23.97 26.09 -21.46
C LEU A 16 24.03 25.23 -20.20
N ASN A 17 24.35 25.87 -19.07
CA ASN A 17 24.04 25.34 -17.75
C ASN A 17 22.51 25.21 -17.66
N ALA A 18 21.99 24.05 -18.03
CA ALA A 18 20.68 23.65 -17.58
C ALA A 18 20.75 23.61 -16.05
N PRO A 19 19.81 24.25 -15.32
CA PRO A 19 19.71 23.99 -13.89
C PRO A 19 19.47 22.49 -13.76
N THR A 20 20.43 21.78 -13.18
CA THR A 20 20.17 20.50 -12.54
C THR A 20 19.00 20.78 -11.60
N GLN A 21 17.80 20.34 -11.97
CA GLN A 21 16.73 20.24 -10.99
C GLN A 21 17.29 19.33 -9.91
N ALA A 22 17.71 19.95 -8.81
CA ALA A 22 17.98 19.25 -7.58
C ALA A 22 16.70 18.49 -7.33
N GLU A 23 16.76 17.18 -7.52
CA GLU A 23 15.73 16.22 -7.20
C GLU A 23 15.20 16.63 -5.82
N GLU A 24 14.04 17.26 -5.82
CA GLU A 24 13.45 17.89 -4.66
C GLU A 24 13.38 16.79 -3.63
N SER A 25 14.25 16.84 -2.61
CA SER A 25 14.61 15.67 -1.81
C SER A 25 13.33 14.98 -1.33
N VAL A 26 12.91 13.92 -2.03
CA VAL A 26 11.67 13.22 -1.72
C VAL A 26 11.88 12.80 -0.27
N LYS A 27 11.03 13.30 0.64
CA LYS A 27 11.15 12.99 2.05
C LYS A 27 11.30 11.48 2.16
N LYS A 28 12.45 11.02 2.65
CA LYS A 28 12.80 9.60 2.74
C LYS A 28 11.60 8.82 3.28
N ALA A 29 11.11 7.85 2.51
CA ALA A 29 9.94 7.09 2.88
C ALA A 29 10.15 6.39 4.21
N ARG A 30 9.08 6.25 4.97
CA ARG A 30 9.08 5.43 6.20
C ARG A 30 8.46 4.09 5.85
N TRP A 31 9.13 3.02 6.24
CA TRP A 31 8.68 1.67 5.94
C TRP A 31 7.79 1.14 7.05
N TYR A 32 6.70 0.49 6.67
CA TYR A 32 5.74 -0.08 7.60
C TYR A 32 5.26 -1.45 7.15
N GLN A 33 5.13 -2.37 8.12
CA GLN A 33 4.29 -3.55 7.99
C GLN A 33 2.84 -3.17 8.31
N ILE A 34 1.92 -3.57 7.45
CA ILE A 34 0.49 -3.38 7.59
C ILE A 34 -0.15 -4.74 7.85
N ASN A 35 -0.91 -4.83 8.93
CA ASN A 35 -1.81 -5.94 9.22
C ASN A 35 -3.24 -5.44 9.04
N LEU A 36 -4.04 -6.11 8.20
CA LEU A 36 -5.41 -5.69 7.91
C LEU A 36 -6.34 -6.91 7.82
N THR A 37 -7.44 -6.86 8.56
CA THR A 37 -8.48 -7.87 8.51
C THR A 37 -9.84 -7.20 8.43
N PHE A 38 -10.59 -7.47 7.37
CA PHE A 38 -12.00 -7.13 7.25
C PHE A 38 -12.87 -8.32 7.64
N PHE A 39 -13.96 -8.06 8.34
CA PHE A 39 -14.92 -9.07 8.74
C PHE A 39 -16.33 -8.47 8.74
N GLN A 40 -17.32 -9.34 8.62
CA GLN A 40 -18.71 -8.91 8.68
C GLN A 40 -19.09 -8.54 10.12
N GLN A 41 -19.96 -7.56 10.29
CA GLN A 41 -20.56 -7.24 11.58
C GLN A 41 -22.05 -7.58 11.54
N LYS A 42 -22.59 -8.05 12.66
CA LYS A 42 -24.04 -8.20 12.78
C LYS A 42 -24.62 -6.78 12.91
N PRO A 43 -25.50 -6.35 11.99
CA PRO A 43 -26.11 -5.03 12.11
C PRO A 43 -26.90 -4.97 13.40
N ASP A 44 -26.65 -3.93 14.20
CA ASP A 44 -27.44 -3.67 15.40
C ASP A 44 -28.77 -3.05 14.99
N SER A 45 -29.84 -3.84 15.07
CA SER A 45 -31.20 -3.41 14.74
C SER A 45 -31.74 -2.29 15.63
N SER A 46 -31.07 -1.95 16.73
CA SER A 46 -31.43 -0.82 17.58
C SER A 46 -30.90 0.53 17.06
N LEU A 47 -29.88 0.50 16.20
CA LEU A 47 -29.34 1.67 15.50
C LEU A 47 -30.16 1.86 14.23
N ASN A 48 -31.26 2.62 14.32
CA ASN A 48 -32.09 3.05 13.18
C ASN A 48 -31.37 4.12 12.33
N GLU A 49 -30.15 3.82 11.88
CA GLU A 49 -29.43 4.65 10.94
C GLU A 49 -29.87 4.24 9.53
N ALA A 50 -30.70 5.09 8.89
CA ALA A 50 -30.98 4.98 7.47
C ALA A 50 -29.72 5.42 6.72
N PHE A 51 -28.81 4.49 6.45
CA PHE A 51 -27.62 4.77 5.67
C PHE A 51 -28.05 5.15 4.25
N ALA A 52 -27.88 6.42 3.91
CA ALA A 52 -28.09 6.89 2.55
C ALA A 52 -27.12 6.14 1.63
N PHE A 53 -27.63 5.61 0.53
CA PHE A 53 -26.79 5.07 -0.53
C PHE A 53 -25.96 6.23 -1.10
N GLU A 54 -24.68 6.27 -0.76
CA GLU A 54 -23.70 7.11 -1.43
C GLU A 54 -23.07 6.29 -2.54
N GLU A 55 -23.26 6.73 -3.79
CA GLU A 55 -22.54 6.17 -4.91
C GLU A 55 -21.04 6.48 -4.73
N LEU A 56 -20.27 5.45 -4.40
CA LEU A 56 -18.83 5.55 -4.21
C LEU A 56 -18.14 4.93 -5.42
N GLN A 57 -17.62 5.77 -6.30
CA GLN A 57 -16.74 5.32 -7.36
C GLN A 57 -15.33 5.10 -6.78
N LEU A 58 -14.78 3.91 -7.00
CA LEU A 58 -13.40 3.58 -6.62
C LEU A 58 -12.46 4.06 -7.73
N GLU A 59 -11.69 5.11 -7.47
CA GLU A 59 -10.72 5.67 -8.42
C GLU A 59 -9.48 4.77 -8.51
N MET A 60 -9.44 3.92 -9.53
CA MET A 60 -8.38 2.91 -9.69
C MET A 60 -7.11 3.44 -10.36
N ALA A 61 -7.14 4.64 -10.97
CA ALA A 61 -6.11 5.14 -11.90
C ALA A 61 -4.65 5.01 -11.43
N ASP A 62 -4.41 5.19 -10.13
CA ASP A 62 -3.08 5.08 -9.50
C ASP A 62 -3.03 3.98 -8.43
N ALA A 63 -4.00 3.06 -8.42
CA ALA A 63 -4.12 2.02 -7.40
C ALA A 63 -3.13 0.87 -7.62
N LEU A 64 -2.53 0.43 -6.52
CA LEU A 64 -1.64 -0.71 -6.46
C LEU A 64 -2.41 -1.96 -6.04
N GLN A 65 -2.21 -3.09 -6.71
CA GLN A 65 -2.74 -4.37 -6.23
C GLN A 65 -1.66 -5.09 -5.43
N LEU A 66 -2.03 -5.74 -4.32
CA LEU A 66 -1.11 -6.61 -3.60
C LEU A 66 -0.85 -7.86 -4.43
N HIS A 67 0.42 -8.25 -4.52
CA HIS A 67 0.85 -9.42 -5.28
C HIS A 67 1.23 -10.56 -4.35
N THR A 68 0.88 -11.78 -4.75
CA THR A 68 1.33 -13.01 -4.09
C THR A 68 2.71 -13.46 -4.56
N ASP A 69 3.26 -12.80 -5.58
CA ASP A 69 4.58 -13.01 -6.13
C ASP A 69 5.31 -11.68 -6.33
N ALA A 70 6.59 -11.74 -6.74
CA ALA A 70 7.39 -10.54 -7.00
C ALA A 70 7.08 -9.89 -8.37
N GLN A 71 6.00 -10.28 -9.05
CA GLN A 71 5.64 -9.76 -10.38
C GLN A 71 4.55 -8.69 -10.24
N PHE A 72 4.97 -7.45 -10.42
CA PHE A 72 4.09 -6.29 -10.26
C PHE A 72 3.21 -6.10 -11.50
N THR A 73 1.90 -6.05 -11.29
CA THR A 73 0.92 -5.67 -12.31
C THR A 73 0.11 -4.51 -11.73
N LEU A 74 0.32 -3.32 -12.29
CA LEU A 74 -0.48 -2.14 -11.93
C LEU A 74 -1.95 -2.40 -12.24
N ALA A 75 -2.86 -2.08 -11.30
CA ALA A 75 -4.30 -2.20 -11.54
C ALA A 75 -4.72 -1.32 -12.74
N THR A 76 -4.05 -0.17 -12.91
CA THR A 76 -4.09 0.67 -14.10
C THR A 76 -2.74 1.39 -14.31
N THR A 77 -2.37 1.66 -15.56
CA THR A 77 -1.07 2.23 -15.98
C THR A 77 -0.93 3.73 -15.65
N GLY A 78 -1.04 4.10 -14.38
CA GLY A 78 -0.79 5.46 -13.88
C GLY A 78 0.71 5.76 -13.78
N MET A 79 1.12 6.94 -14.26
CA MET A 79 2.53 7.39 -14.23
C MET A 79 3.09 7.47 -12.80
N ASN A 80 2.24 7.84 -11.83
CA ASN A 80 2.63 8.01 -10.42
C ASN A 80 2.96 6.66 -9.77
N ALA A 81 2.15 5.63 -10.04
CA ALA A 81 2.37 4.28 -9.54
C ALA A 81 3.66 3.66 -10.12
N VAL A 82 3.93 3.86 -11.42
CA VAL A 82 5.17 3.43 -12.06
C VAL A 82 6.39 4.05 -11.37
N MET A 83 6.41 5.37 -11.16
CA MET A 83 7.55 6.06 -10.56
C MET A 83 7.79 5.70 -9.09
N ALA A 84 6.73 5.62 -8.27
CA ALA A 84 6.85 5.26 -6.86
C ALA A 84 7.33 3.82 -6.66
N LEU A 85 6.90 2.90 -7.54
CA LEU A 85 7.37 1.52 -7.54
C LEU A 85 8.85 1.44 -7.94
N HIS A 86 9.28 2.11 -9.00
CA HIS A 86 10.67 1.98 -9.47
C HIS A 86 11.73 2.33 -8.42
N HIS A 87 11.49 3.32 -7.57
CA HIS A 87 12.47 3.72 -6.55
C HIS A 87 12.55 2.70 -5.39
N GLU A 88 11.40 2.35 -4.80
CA GLU A 88 11.36 1.68 -3.49
C GLU A 88 11.06 0.18 -3.57
N ASN A 89 10.68 -0.29 -4.74
CA ASN A 89 10.56 -1.70 -5.06
C ASN A 89 11.84 -2.30 -5.67
N SER A 90 12.93 -1.53 -5.73
CA SER A 90 14.26 -2.03 -6.10
C SER A 90 14.72 -3.22 -5.23
N ASN A 91 14.14 -3.37 -4.03
CA ASN A 91 14.35 -4.48 -3.11
C ASN A 91 13.39 -5.67 -3.28
N GLY A 92 12.32 -5.53 -4.08
CA GLY A 92 11.30 -6.56 -4.29
C GLY A 92 10.51 -6.95 -3.03
N GLN A 93 10.31 -6.04 -2.09
CA GLN A 93 9.55 -6.31 -0.84
C GLN A 93 8.31 -5.43 -0.65
N ALA A 94 8.22 -4.31 -1.36
CA ALA A 94 7.07 -3.41 -1.25
C ALA A 94 5.82 -4.02 -1.90
N PHE A 95 4.67 -3.89 -1.25
CA PHE A 95 3.35 -4.28 -1.80
C PHE A 95 3.21 -5.77 -2.15
N ILE A 96 4.01 -6.63 -1.53
CA ILE A 96 3.90 -8.08 -1.65
C ILE A 96 3.18 -8.63 -0.41
N GLU A 97 2.19 -9.48 -0.63
CA GLU A 97 1.50 -10.21 0.42
C GLU A 97 2.48 -11.14 1.14
N GLN A 98 2.46 -11.08 2.46
CA GLN A 98 3.35 -11.81 3.35
C GLN A 98 2.56 -12.78 4.22
N ASP A 99 3.25 -13.80 4.72
CA ASP A 99 2.71 -14.68 5.75
C ASP A 99 2.27 -13.85 6.96
N ILE A 100 1.06 -14.15 7.45
CA ILE A 100 0.48 -13.46 8.60
C ILE A 100 1.16 -13.94 9.88
N ASN A 101 1.71 -12.99 10.63
CA ASN A 101 2.40 -13.28 11.89
C ASN A 101 1.46 -13.91 12.94
N ASP A 102 2.01 -14.78 13.80
CA ASP A 102 1.27 -15.50 14.84
C ASP A 102 0.52 -14.57 15.81
N ASP A 103 1.10 -13.42 16.13
CA ASP A 103 0.49 -12.45 17.02
C ASP A 103 -0.77 -11.82 16.41
N TRP A 104 -0.78 -11.59 15.10
CA TRP A 104 -1.97 -11.15 14.37
C TRP A 104 -3.00 -12.27 14.28
N ASN A 105 -2.58 -13.51 14.02
CA ASN A 105 -3.48 -14.68 14.06
C ASN A 105 -4.15 -14.84 15.43
N GLN A 106 -3.43 -14.58 16.53
CA GLN A 106 -4.00 -14.61 17.88
C GLN A 106 -5.06 -13.52 18.09
N ILE A 107 -4.88 -12.34 17.50
CA ILE A 107 -5.87 -11.24 17.57
C ILE A 107 -7.13 -11.63 16.79
N ILE A 108 -6.96 -12.11 15.56
CA ILE A 108 -8.06 -12.54 14.70
C ILE A 108 -8.81 -13.72 15.31
N GLY A 109 -8.11 -14.64 15.97
CA GLY A 109 -8.71 -15.80 16.65
C GLY A 109 -9.68 -15.44 17.79
N LYS A 110 -9.74 -14.17 18.21
CA LYS A 110 -10.73 -13.67 19.16
C LYS A 110 -12.05 -13.24 18.52
N LEU A 111 -12.08 -13.10 17.20
CA LEU A 111 -13.32 -12.80 16.47
C LEU A 111 -14.25 -14.02 16.52
N ASP A 112 -15.55 -13.76 16.62
CA ASP A 112 -16.56 -14.83 16.56
C ASP A 112 -16.70 -15.32 15.11
N PRO A 113 -16.31 -16.54 14.75
CA PRO A 113 -16.34 -16.99 13.36
C PRO A 113 -17.76 -17.08 12.78
N VAL A 114 -18.80 -17.14 13.62
CA VAL A 114 -20.21 -17.23 13.19
C VAL A 114 -20.78 -15.84 12.94
N ASN A 115 -20.56 -14.91 13.87
CA ASN A 115 -21.14 -13.56 13.80
C ASN A 115 -20.20 -12.56 13.10
N GLN A 116 -18.91 -12.85 13.07
CA GLN A 116 -17.83 -12.04 12.50
C GLN A 116 -16.98 -12.83 11.51
N PRO A 117 -17.58 -13.44 10.46
CA PRO A 117 -16.82 -14.14 9.45
C PRO A 117 -15.88 -13.17 8.74
N ILE A 118 -14.62 -13.59 8.60
CA ILE A 118 -13.57 -12.85 7.91
C ILE A 118 -13.92 -12.75 6.42
N LEU A 119 -13.80 -11.54 5.88
CA LEU A 119 -14.03 -11.23 4.47
C LEU A 119 -12.71 -11.18 3.69
N HIS A 120 -11.68 -10.64 4.32
CA HIS A 120 -10.34 -10.52 3.76
C HIS A 120 -9.33 -10.36 4.90
N ASN A 121 -8.19 -11.03 4.82
CA ASN A 121 -7.14 -10.96 5.84
C ASN A 121 -5.79 -10.96 5.14
N VAL A 122 -4.99 -9.93 5.38
CA VAL A 122 -3.77 -9.68 4.62
C VAL A 122 -2.70 -9.01 5.48
N GLN A 123 -1.45 -9.33 5.16
CA GLN A 123 -0.27 -8.68 5.71
C GLN A 123 0.68 -8.31 4.56
N TRP A 124 1.26 -7.13 4.60
CA TRP A 124 2.29 -6.73 3.64
C TRP A 124 3.20 -5.64 4.24
N VAL A 125 4.27 -5.30 3.53
CA VAL A 125 5.14 -4.17 3.85
C VAL A 125 5.10 -3.15 2.72
N GLN A 126 5.11 -1.86 3.05
CA GLN A 126 5.18 -0.79 2.06
C GLN A 126 5.96 0.44 2.56
N PRO A 127 6.57 1.21 1.64
CA PRO A 127 6.97 2.58 1.91
C PRO A 127 5.72 3.46 2.08
N VAL A 128 5.75 4.38 3.04
CA VAL A 128 4.69 5.35 3.29
C VAL A 128 5.27 6.75 3.16
N TYR A 129 4.74 7.49 2.20
CA TYR A 129 5.14 8.85 1.86
C TYR A 129 4.24 9.90 2.49
N GLY A 130 4.55 11.18 2.21
CA GLY A 130 3.62 12.27 2.48
C GLY A 130 2.36 12.17 1.62
N ASP A 131 1.29 12.82 2.07
CA ASP A 131 -0.05 12.86 1.43
C ASP A 131 -0.03 13.13 -0.09
N GLN A 132 0.92 13.92 -0.58
CA GLN A 132 1.03 14.24 -2.02
C GLN A 132 1.64 13.11 -2.87
N HIS A 133 2.18 12.07 -2.23
CA HIS A 133 2.92 10.98 -2.87
C HIS A 133 2.46 9.60 -2.38
N SER A 134 1.38 9.53 -1.58
CA SER A 134 0.78 8.25 -1.20
C SER A 134 0.01 7.66 -2.37
N LEU A 135 -0.02 6.33 -2.42
CA LEU A 135 -0.75 5.58 -3.41
C LEU A 135 -1.76 4.67 -2.70
N PRO A 136 -2.99 4.56 -3.22
CA PRO A 136 -3.97 3.65 -2.67
C PRO A 136 -3.62 2.21 -3.05
N VAL A 137 -3.85 1.29 -2.13
CA VAL A 137 -3.79 -0.15 -2.36
C VAL A 137 -5.21 -0.66 -2.57
N TYR A 138 -5.45 -1.29 -3.71
CA TYR A 138 -6.68 -2.01 -4.03
C TYR A 138 -6.66 -3.41 -3.42
N PHE A 139 -7.82 -3.84 -2.93
CA PHE A 139 -8.04 -5.19 -2.44
C PHE A 139 -9.44 -5.69 -2.77
N GLU A 140 -9.60 -7.01 -2.78
CA GLU A 140 -10.87 -7.68 -2.97
C GLU A 140 -10.94 -8.98 -2.16
N SER A 141 -12.15 -9.32 -1.70
CA SER A 141 -12.40 -10.60 -1.05
C SER A 141 -12.49 -11.71 -2.07
N SER A 142 -11.98 -12.89 -1.72
CA SER A 142 -12.14 -14.12 -2.52
C SER A 142 -13.60 -14.59 -2.61
N VAL A 143 -14.42 -14.25 -1.61
CA VAL A 143 -15.86 -14.56 -1.60
C VAL A 143 -16.58 -13.67 -2.61
N GLN A 144 -17.38 -14.26 -3.48
CA GLN A 144 -18.18 -13.52 -4.46
C GLN A 144 -19.66 -13.50 -4.08
N THR A 145 -20.37 -12.47 -4.53
CA THR A 145 -21.83 -12.33 -4.43
C THR A 145 -22.31 -11.61 -5.69
N LEU A 146 -23.35 -12.13 -6.35
CA LEU A 146 -23.86 -11.60 -7.62
C LEU A 146 -22.76 -11.48 -8.72
N GLY A 147 -21.80 -12.41 -8.74
CA GLY A 147 -20.71 -12.43 -9.72
C GLY A 147 -19.66 -11.31 -9.55
N GLN A 148 -19.63 -10.65 -8.38
CA GLN A 148 -18.65 -9.64 -8.01
C GLN A 148 -18.00 -10.03 -6.67
N PRO A 149 -16.78 -9.56 -6.35
CA PRO A 149 -16.23 -9.69 -5.00
C PRO A 149 -17.20 -9.12 -3.96
N LYS A 150 -17.42 -9.87 -2.88
CA LYS A 150 -18.33 -9.50 -1.79
C LYS A 150 -17.87 -8.21 -1.08
N LEU A 151 -16.55 -8.02 -0.98
CA LEU A 151 -15.92 -6.81 -0.49
C LEU A 151 -14.81 -6.43 -1.48
N LYS A 152 -14.74 -5.15 -1.84
CA LYS A 152 -13.60 -4.57 -2.54
C LYS A 152 -13.40 -3.13 -2.13
N GLY A 153 -12.21 -2.58 -2.31
CA GLY A 153 -11.96 -1.22 -1.92
C GLY A 153 -10.54 -0.75 -2.11
N LEU A 154 -10.33 0.48 -1.68
CA LEU A 154 -9.04 1.14 -1.60
C LEU A 154 -8.69 1.41 -0.15
N ILE A 155 -7.42 1.20 0.18
CA ILE A 155 -6.80 1.71 1.40
C ILE A 155 -5.62 2.61 1.01
N GLU A 156 -5.66 3.86 1.43
CA GLU A 156 -4.53 4.78 1.31
C GLU A 156 -3.93 5.05 2.68
N ILE A 157 -2.61 5.02 2.77
CA ILE A 157 -1.88 5.30 4.00
C ILE A 157 -0.82 6.36 3.70
N HIS A 158 -0.81 7.42 4.48
CA HIS A 158 0.16 8.51 4.33
C HIS A 158 0.62 9.07 5.67
N VAL A 159 1.78 9.75 5.64
CA VAL A 159 2.36 10.43 6.81
C VAL A 159 2.33 11.94 6.61
N SER A 160 1.66 12.64 7.52
CA SER A 160 1.75 14.11 7.64
C SER A 160 2.49 14.45 8.94
N ARG A 161 1.80 15.07 9.91
CA ARG A 161 2.25 15.10 11.32
C ARG A 161 2.05 13.75 12.00
N TYR A 162 1.05 13.00 11.56
CA TYR A 162 0.69 11.68 12.07
C TYR A 162 0.56 10.70 10.91
N LEU A 163 0.40 9.43 11.25
CA LEU A 163 0.01 8.41 10.28
C LEU A 163 -1.51 8.51 10.08
N HIS A 164 -1.95 8.47 8.83
CA HIS A 164 -3.36 8.50 8.46
C HIS A 164 -3.68 7.30 7.58
N SER A 165 -4.91 6.82 7.70
CA SER A 165 -5.50 5.84 6.81
C SER A 165 -6.82 6.37 6.25
N ASP A 166 -7.03 6.16 4.96
CA ASP A 166 -8.30 6.41 4.26
C ASP A 166 -8.78 5.10 3.63
N PHE A 167 -10.00 4.71 3.95
CA PHE A 167 -10.65 3.51 3.45
C PHE A 167 -11.83 3.91 2.58
N GLN A 168 -11.93 3.29 1.41
CA GLN A 168 -13.05 3.43 0.49
C GLN A 168 -13.52 2.04 0.09
N LEU A 169 -14.65 1.59 0.61
CA LEU A 169 -15.10 0.20 0.49
C LEU A 169 -16.44 0.10 -0.21
N GLN A 170 -16.60 -0.96 -0.97
CA GLN A 170 -17.89 -1.44 -1.47
C GLN A 170 -18.12 -2.85 -0.93
N TYR A 171 -19.27 -3.06 -0.30
CA TYR A 171 -19.68 -4.34 0.28
C TYR A 171 -21.03 -4.77 -0.29
N ILE A 172 -21.13 -6.02 -0.72
CA ILE A 172 -22.38 -6.61 -1.21
C ILE A 172 -22.93 -7.53 -0.12
N PRO A 173 -24.05 -7.16 0.54
CA PRO A 173 -24.69 -8.01 1.53
C PRO A 173 -25.07 -9.38 0.97
N LYS A 174 -24.99 -10.42 1.80
CA LYS A 174 -25.35 -11.79 1.38
C LYS A 174 -26.79 -11.89 0.87
N GLN A 175 -27.69 -11.06 1.39
CA GLN A 175 -29.11 -11.04 1.05
C GLN A 175 -29.43 -10.13 -0.15
N ALA A 176 -28.43 -9.46 -0.72
CA ALA A 176 -28.62 -8.59 -1.88
C ALA A 176 -29.15 -9.38 -3.08
N ARG A 177 -30.18 -8.85 -3.71
CA ARG A 177 -30.83 -9.34 -4.93
C ARG A 177 -30.28 -8.67 -6.18
N SER A 178 -29.71 -7.47 -6.03
CA SER A 178 -29.11 -6.70 -7.12
C SER A 178 -27.90 -5.90 -6.63
N LEU A 179 -27.01 -5.52 -7.57
CA LEU A 179 -25.83 -4.70 -7.26
C LEU A 179 -26.18 -3.29 -6.76
N SER A 180 -27.42 -2.82 -6.97
CA SER A 180 -27.92 -1.56 -6.40
C SER A 180 -28.04 -1.58 -4.87
N GLU A 181 -27.99 -2.75 -4.25
CA GLU A 181 -27.96 -2.92 -2.79
C GLU A 181 -26.52 -2.98 -2.24
N THR A 182 -25.53 -2.59 -3.05
CA THR A 182 -24.15 -2.43 -2.60
C THR A 182 -24.07 -1.31 -1.58
N ILE A 183 -23.35 -1.57 -0.49
CA ILE A 183 -23.11 -0.62 0.58
C ILE A 183 -21.73 -0.01 0.37
N SER A 184 -21.68 1.31 0.30
CA SER A 184 -20.44 2.08 0.21
C SER A 184 -20.02 2.59 1.60
N LEU A 185 -18.72 2.62 1.86
CA LEU A 185 -18.14 3.18 3.08
C LEU A 185 -16.93 4.04 2.73
N ARG A 186 -16.83 5.22 3.31
CA ARG A 186 -15.58 5.99 3.35
C ARG A 186 -15.20 6.32 4.79
N GLN A 187 -13.98 5.99 5.20
CA GLN A 187 -13.51 6.24 6.55
C GLN A 187 -12.07 6.71 6.59
N LYS A 188 -11.88 7.94 7.09
CA LYS A 188 -10.56 8.53 7.36
C LYS A 188 -10.25 8.46 8.85
N ARG A 189 -9.04 8.03 9.20
CA ARG A 189 -8.62 7.95 10.61
C ARG A 189 -7.15 8.31 10.80
N ARG A 190 -6.86 8.97 11.94
CA ARG A 190 -5.49 9.07 12.44
C ARG A 190 -5.10 7.77 13.13
N MET A 191 -3.92 7.28 12.79
CA MET A 191 -3.36 6.03 13.25
C MET A 191 -2.22 6.27 14.24
N ARG A 192 -2.16 5.43 15.26
CA ARG A 192 -1.03 5.28 16.17
C ARG A 192 -0.23 4.04 15.78
N SER A 193 1.07 4.19 15.59
CA SER A 193 1.94 3.06 15.26
C SER A 193 1.88 1.97 16.33
N LYS A 194 1.92 0.71 15.91
CA LYS A 194 1.90 -0.50 16.75
C LYS A 194 0.59 -0.75 17.50
N GLU A 195 -0.38 0.15 17.44
CA GLU A 195 -1.69 -0.02 18.06
C GLU A 195 -2.71 -0.57 17.07
N ILE A 196 -3.63 -1.39 17.58
CA ILE A 196 -4.76 -1.91 16.81
C ILE A 196 -5.84 -0.83 16.76
N HIS A 197 -6.32 -0.53 15.55
CA HIS A 197 -7.45 0.37 15.35
C HIS A 197 -8.61 -0.42 14.77
N TYR A 198 -9.80 -0.04 15.22
CA TYR A 198 -11.07 -0.55 14.74
C TYR A 198 -11.71 0.45 13.78
N LEU A 199 -12.12 -0.02 12.61
CA LEU A 199 -13.05 0.67 11.72
C LEU A 199 -14.43 0.09 11.99
N ASP A 200 -15.35 0.92 12.44
CA ASP A 200 -16.71 0.52 12.80
C ASP A 200 -17.65 0.94 11.68
N HIS A 201 -18.33 -0.05 11.09
CA HIS A 201 -19.42 0.19 10.19
C HIS A 201 -20.46 -0.94 10.33
N PRO A 202 -21.78 -0.64 10.29
CA PRO A 202 -22.84 -1.56 10.71
C PRO A 202 -22.82 -2.95 10.09
N TYR A 203 -22.30 -3.08 8.86
CA TYR A 203 -22.27 -4.34 8.11
C TYR A 203 -20.87 -4.94 7.97
N VAL A 204 -19.82 -4.12 8.08
CA VAL A 204 -18.43 -4.52 7.83
C VAL A 204 -17.55 -3.75 8.79
N ALA A 205 -16.66 -4.44 9.49
CA ALA A 205 -15.64 -3.79 10.29
C ALA A 205 -14.25 -4.21 9.82
N ALA A 206 -13.25 -3.43 10.26
CA ALA A 206 -11.85 -3.77 10.04
C ALA A 206 -11.03 -3.64 11.31
N LEU A 207 -10.09 -4.57 11.48
CA LEU A 207 -8.95 -4.42 12.37
C LEU A 207 -7.73 -4.06 11.52
N ILE A 208 -7.04 -2.99 11.91
CA ILE A 208 -5.79 -2.60 11.27
C ILE A 208 -4.72 -2.28 12.31
N ARG A 209 -3.49 -2.74 12.06
CA ARG A 209 -2.31 -2.40 12.83
C ARG A 209 -1.17 -2.05 11.88
N ILE A 210 -0.48 -0.94 12.16
CA ILE A 210 0.59 -0.43 11.31
C ILE A 210 1.88 -0.33 12.14
N ILE A 211 2.90 -1.12 11.78
CA ILE A 211 4.13 -1.29 12.55
C ILE A 211 5.30 -0.72 11.75
N PRO A 212 6.09 0.22 12.28
CA PRO A 212 7.29 0.68 11.60
C PRO A 212 8.30 -0.46 11.49
N VAL A 213 8.87 -0.62 10.30
CA VAL A 213 9.93 -1.60 10.03
C VAL A 213 11.15 -0.88 9.46
N GLU A 214 12.29 -1.54 9.56
CA GLU A 214 13.51 -1.02 8.93
C GLU A 214 13.40 -1.08 7.42
N HIS A 215 14.17 -0.22 6.76
CA HIS A 215 14.23 -0.21 5.32
C HIS A 215 14.77 -1.57 4.83
N PRO A 216 14.07 -2.29 3.94
CA PRO A 216 14.49 -3.61 3.45
C PRO A 216 15.94 -3.72 2.99
N LEU A 217 16.43 -2.69 2.28
CA LEU A 217 17.83 -2.64 1.84
C LEU A 217 18.84 -2.62 2.99
N ASN A 218 18.52 -1.99 4.12
CA ASN A 218 19.42 -1.98 5.27
C ASN A 218 19.54 -3.38 5.87
N LYS A 219 18.40 -4.07 6.04
CA LYS A 219 18.34 -5.43 6.56
C LYS A 219 19.18 -6.40 5.71
N LYS A 220 19.07 -6.32 4.38
CA LYS A 220 19.86 -7.16 3.46
C LYS A 220 21.36 -6.92 3.60
N LEU A 221 21.79 -5.66 3.74
CA LEU A 221 23.20 -5.33 3.93
C LEU A 221 23.76 -5.85 5.26
N GLU A 222 22.95 -5.82 6.33
CA GLU A 222 23.32 -6.38 7.64
C GLU A 222 23.44 -7.92 7.58
N GLU A 223 22.47 -8.59 6.95
CA GLU A 223 22.50 -10.05 6.76
C GLU A 223 23.66 -10.52 5.89
N GLU A 224 24.03 -9.75 4.85
CA GLU A 224 25.21 -10.04 4.01
C GLU A 224 26.52 -9.80 4.75
N ALA A 225 26.59 -8.76 5.59
CA ALA A 225 27.77 -8.46 6.40
C ALA A 225 28.00 -9.52 7.49
N GLU A 226 26.94 -9.94 8.20
CA GLU A 226 27.01 -10.97 9.22
C GLU A 226 27.41 -12.34 8.63
N ASN A 227 26.85 -12.71 7.47
CA ASN A 227 27.26 -13.91 6.76
C ASN A 227 28.72 -13.87 6.28
N THR A 228 29.22 -12.69 5.89
CA THR A 228 30.62 -12.52 5.46
C THR A 228 31.58 -12.63 6.65
N GLU A 229 31.24 -12.04 7.79
CA GLU A 229 32.01 -12.15 9.03
C GLU A 229 32.05 -13.59 9.56
N VAL A 230 30.92 -14.30 9.59
CA VAL A 230 30.86 -15.71 10.03
C VAL A 230 31.74 -16.60 9.15
N ASN A 231 31.70 -16.42 7.83
CA ASN A 231 32.55 -17.18 6.90
C ASN A 231 34.05 -16.81 7.04
N SER A 232 34.37 -15.54 7.31
CA SER A 232 35.75 -15.10 7.58
C SER A 232 36.30 -15.74 8.86
N VAL A 233 35.52 -15.75 9.94
CA VAL A 233 35.92 -16.36 11.23
C VAL A 233 36.05 -17.88 11.13
N LEU A 234 35.26 -18.54 10.28
CA LEU A 234 35.39 -19.98 10.03
C LEU A 234 36.68 -20.33 9.28
N ASN A 235 37.07 -19.48 8.31
CA ASN A 235 38.26 -19.69 7.49
C ASN A 235 39.58 -19.40 8.23
N GLU A 236 39.56 -18.57 9.29
CA GLU A 236 40.74 -18.32 10.15
C GLU A 236 40.99 -19.42 11.20
N ARG A 237 40.06 -20.37 11.38
CA ARG A 237 40.18 -21.46 12.37
C ARG A 237 40.64 -22.79 11.77
N ILE A 238 41.11 -22.80 10.53
CA ILE A 238 41.71 -23.95 9.82
C ILE A 238 43.19 -23.67 9.61
#